data_AF-A0A3C0IFT4-F1
#
_entry.id   AF-A0A3C0IFT4-F1
#
_cell.length_a   1.000
_cell.length_b   1.000
_cell.length_c   1.000
_cell.angle_alpha   90.00
_cell.angle_beta   90.00
_cell.angle_gamma   90.00
#
_symmetry.space_group_name_H-M   'P 1'
#
loop_
_entity.id
_entity.type
_entity.pdbx_description
1 polymer ?
#
loop_
_entity_poly.entity_id
_entity_poly.type
_entity_poly.pdbx_seq_one_letter_code
_entity_poly.pdbx_strand_id
1 'polypeptide(L)'
;MKKPKKITTKFFLNTLLNPVELPGGDWGYPLYVQITFNRKNTQIKCFYGKYYSQLDQVSATDPYLLPFEERNFRKMMNFEVEKQGDLLDMVGLGKKYEKYCTSIHLLFSNYLKARLQSEIIRAEPKKFAEVLDYQKPKVDFFTILDAAIRLFDNVELIISEDFQQEIEMYRLYCALYRAELQARDYSFPTVIDWINGTHYEALGEKLAQHFGDGAHEPIGKMMQTINRIVFHKLESVS
;
A
#
# COMPACT_ATOMS: atom_id res chain seq x y z
N MET A 1 -11.12 29.77 -21.77
CA MET A 1 -11.04 28.57 -20.90
C MET A 1 -9.92 27.67 -21.42
N LYS A 2 -8.89 27.36 -20.60
CA LYS A 2 -7.83 26.42 -21.01
C LYS A 2 -8.45 25.02 -21.12
N LYS A 3 -8.26 24.33 -22.24
CA LYS A 3 -8.76 22.94 -22.42
C LYS A 3 -8.14 22.04 -21.33
N PRO A 4 -8.91 21.15 -20.69
CA PRO A 4 -8.37 20.19 -19.74
C PRO A 4 -7.30 19.35 -20.45
N LYS A 5 -6.10 19.29 -19.86
CA LYS A 5 -4.96 18.61 -20.46
C LYS A 5 -5.16 17.10 -20.34
N LYS A 6 -5.01 16.39 -21.47
CA LYS A 6 -5.24 14.94 -21.56
C LYS A 6 -4.07 14.17 -20.97
N ILE A 7 -4.32 13.37 -19.94
CA ILE A 7 -3.40 12.34 -19.46
C ILE A 7 -3.71 11.06 -20.23
N THR A 8 -2.70 10.44 -20.84
CA THR A 8 -2.84 9.13 -21.49
C THR A 8 -1.90 8.12 -20.87
N THR A 9 -2.41 6.91 -20.64
CA THR A 9 -1.71 5.75 -20.12
C THR A 9 -1.74 4.65 -21.19
N LYS A 10 -0.60 3.99 -21.43
CA LYS A 10 -0.51 2.83 -22.33
C LYS A 10 0.38 1.77 -21.69
N PHE A 11 -0.16 0.59 -21.42
CA PHE A 11 0.61 -0.54 -20.93
C PHE A 11 1.41 -1.21 -22.04
N PHE A 12 2.59 -1.70 -21.71
CA PHE A 12 3.46 -2.45 -22.60
C PHE A 12 4.42 -3.33 -21.80
N LEU A 13 4.96 -4.37 -22.43
CA LEU A 13 6.06 -5.15 -21.87
C LEU A 13 7.39 -4.55 -22.33
N ASN A 14 8.31 -4.31 -21.40
CA ASN A 14 9.59 -3.71 -21.75
C ASN A 14 10.56 -4.78 -22.28
N THR A 15 10.55 -4.96 -23.61
CA THR A 15 11.39 -5.92 -24.33
C THR A 15 12.85 -5.49 -24.51
N LEU A 16 13.20 -4.27 -24.08
CA LEU A 16 14.58 -3.77 -24.09
C LEU A 16 15.38 -4.24 -22.89
N LEU A 17 14.71 -4.79 -21.86
CA LEU A 17 15.35 -5.40 -20.70
C LEU A 17 15.57 -6.89 -20.94
N ASN A 18 16.61 -7.43 -20.29
CA ASN A 18 16.86 -8.87 -20.31
C ASN A 18 15.62 -9.63 -19.82
N PRO A 19 15.11 -10.60 -20.60
CA PRO A 19 13.98 -11.39 -20.17
C PRO A 19 14.37 -12.30 -19.01
N VAL A 20 13.35 -12.82 -18.32
CA VAL A 20 13.50 -13.83 -17.26
C VAL A 20 12.80 -15.10 -17.72
N GLU A 21 13.39 -16.24 -17.44
CA GLU A 21 12.76 -17.52 -17.73
C GLU A 21 11.55 -17.71 -16.78
N LEU A 22 10.38 -17.93 -17.37
CA LEU A 22 9.12 -18.16 -16.68
C LEU A 22 8.94 -19.65 -16.35
N PRO A 23 8.10 -19.98 -15.35
CA PRO A 23 7.69 -21.36 -15.13
C PRO A 23 7.03 -21.93 -16.39
N GLY A 24 7.69 -22.88 -17.06
CA GLY A 24 7.27 -23.42 -18.36
C GLY A 24 8.27 -23.22 -19.50
N GLY A 25 9.39 -22.51 -19.27
CA GLY A 25 10.48 -22.35 -20.24
C GLY A 25 10.32 -21.18 -21.21
N ASP A 26 9.24 -20.40 -21.08
CA ASP A 26 9.03 -19.17 -21.87
C ASP A 26 9.85 -18.00 -21.31
N TRP A 27 10.18 -17.04 -22.17
CA TRP A 27 10.83 -15.79 -21.76
C TRP A 27 9.80 -14.71 -21.41
N GLY A 28 9.94 -14.10 -20.23
CA GLY A 28 9.06 -13.07 -19.71
C GLY A 28 9.72 -11.69 -19.61
N TYR A 29 8.95 -10.66 -19.91
CA TYR A 29 9.34 -9.25 -19.86
C TYR A 29 8.50 -8.49 -18.82
N PRO A 30 9.08 -7.49 -18.14
CA PRO A 30 8.37 -6.78 -17.08
C PRO A 30 7.30 -5.85 -17.66
N LEU A 31 6.18 -5.74 -16.95
CA LEU A 31 5.09 -4.83 -17.28
C LEU A 31 5.42 -3.38 -16.92
N TYR A 32 5.24 -2.48 -17.89
CA TYR A 32 5.42 -1.04 -17.76
C TYR A 32 4.18 -0.30 -18.24
N VAL A 33 4.02 0.94 -17.77
CA VAL A 33 3.10 1.91 -18.34
C VAL A 33 3.88 3.07 -18.94
N GLN A 34 3.44 3.54 -20.10
CA GLN A 34 3.85 4.81 -20.66
C GLN A 34 2.79 5.85 -20.29
N ILE A 35 3.22 6.91 -19.59
CA ILE A 35 2.37 8.05 -19.23
C ILE A 35 2.77 9.23 -20.10
N THR A 36 1.80 9.89 -20.71
CA THR A 36 2.01 11.13 -21.45
C THR A 36 1.18 12.26 -20.85
N PHE A 37 1.83 13.37 -20.54
CA PHE A 37 1.23 14.61 -20.05
C PHE A 37 1.92 15.81 -20.72
N ASN A 38 1.14 16.67 -21.38
CA ASN A 38 1.64 17.89 -22.03
C ASN A 38 2.87 17.66 -22.95
N ARG A 39 2.79 16.64 -23.83
CA ARG A 39 3.88 16.17 -24.73
C ARG A 39 5.12 15.62 -24.03
N LYS A 40 5.23 15.72 -22.71
CA LYS A 40 6.21 14.98 -21.91
C LYS A 40 5.71 13.54 -21.78
N ASN A 41 6.62 12.58 -21.90
CA ASN A 41 6.32 11.18 -21.65
C ASN A 41 7.34 10.59 -20.68
N THR A 42 6.91 9.56 -19.95
CA THR A 42 7.79 8.74 -19.12
C THR A 42 7.28 7.32 -19.12
N GLN A 43 8.17 6.38 -18.77
CA GLN A 43 7.85 4.98 -18.63
C GLN A 43 8.09 4.58 -17.17
N ILE A 44 7.09 3.96 -16.56
CA ILE A 44 7.14 3.55 -15.15
C ILE A 44 6.85 2.06 -15.10
N LYS A 45 7.65 1.31 -14.35
CA LYS A 45 7.40 -0.11 -14.08
C LYS A 45 6.14 -0.23 -13.23
N CYS A 46 5.22 -1.11 -13.60
CA CYS A 46 4.03 -1.40 -12.81
C CYS A 46 4.42 -1.99 -11.45
N PHE A 47 3.72 -1.60 -10.38
CA PHE A 47 4.13 -1.95 -9.01
C PHE A 47 3.75 -3.39 -8.66
N TYR A 48 2.53 -3.80 -9.02
CA TYR A 48 2.04 -5.16 -8.86
C TYR A 48 2.29 -6.03 -10.11
N GLY A 49 2.78 -5.41 -11.19
CA GLY A 49 3.12 -6.09 -12.44
C GLY A 49 4.27 -7.09 -12.27
N LYS A 50 4.07 -8.28 -12.85
CA LYS A 50 5.09 -9.34 -12.92
C LYS A 50 5.80 -9.32 -14.28
N TYR A 51 6.35 -10.47 -14.66
CA TYR A 51 6.91 -10.74 -15.97
C TYR A 51 5.91 -11.57 -16.77
N TYR A 52 5.76 -11.24 -18.05
CA TYR A 52 4.80 -11.85 -18.97
C TYR A 52 5.47 -12.09 -20.31
N SER A 53 5.08 -13.15 -21.03
CA SER A 53 5.60 -13.39 -22.38
C SER A 53 4.93 -12.49 -23.42
N GLN A 54 3.65 -12.17 -23.22
CA GLN A 54 2.84 -11.31 -24.09
C GLN A 54 1.91 -10.41 -23.29
N LEU A 55 1.54 -9.24 -23.83
CA LEU A 55 0.70 -8.28 -23.13
C LEU A 55 -0.72 -8.83 -22.87
N ASP A 56 -1.29 -9.57 -23.82
CA ASP A 56 -2.62 -10.16 -23.69
C ASP A 56 -2.69 -11.21 -22.56
N GLN A 57 -1.55 -11.82 -22.23
CA GLN A 57 -1.43 -12.75 -21.10
C GLN A 57 -1.70 -12.06 -19.75
N VAL A 58 -1.44 -10.76 -19.64
CA VAL A 58 -1.68 -10.01 -18.40
C VAL A 58 -3.16 -10.08 -18.05
N SER A 59 -4.03 -9.69 -18.98
CA SER A 59 -5.49 -9.70 -18.77
C SER A 59 -6.04 -11.13 -18.62
N ALA A 60 -5.42 -12.13 -19.24
CA ALA A 60 -5.85 -13.52 -19.12
C ALA A 60 -5.49 -14.14 -17.76
N THR A 61 -4.33 -13.79 -17.21
CA THR A 61 -3.84 -14.35 -15.93
C THR A 61 -4.30 -13.54 -14.72
N ASP A 62 -4.45 -12.23 -14.91
CA ASP A 62 -4.83 -11.29 -13.87
C ASP A 62 -5.70 -10.16 -14.48
N PRO A 63 -7.00 -10.40 -14.66
CA PRO A 63 -7.90 -9.47 -15.36
C PRO A 63 -8.08 -8.12 -14.65
N TYR A 64 -7.73 -8.03 -13.37
CA TYR A 64 -7.94 -6.83 -12.55
C TYR A 64 -6.68 -5.97 -12.42
N LEU A 65 -5.50 -6.51 -12.76
CA LEU A 65 -4.23 -5.82 -12.61
C LEU A 65 -4.14 -4.54 -13.46
N LEU A 66 -4.43 -4.61 -14.77
CA LEU A 66 -4.32 -3.43 -15.64
C LEU A 66 -5.32 -2.32 -15.24
N PRO A 67 -6.60 -2.61 -14.97
CA PRO A 67 -7.54 -1.63 -14.44
C PRO A 67 -7.08 -1.00 -13.11
N PHE A 68 -6.54 -1.82 -12.20
CA PHE A 68 -6.04 -1.34 -10.91
C PHE A 68 -4.83 -0.41 -11.08
N GLU A 69 -3.82 -0.83 -11.85
CA GLU A 69 -2.64 0.00 -12.12
C GLU A 69 -3.07 1.31 -12.80
N GLU A 70 -3.98 1.26 -13.77
CA GLU A 70 -4.48 2.46 -14.46
C GLU A 70 -5.20 3.41 -13.50
N ARG A 71 -6.06 2.89 -12.62
CA ARG A 71 -6.75 3.67 -11.58
C ARG A 71 -5.74 4.43 -10.72
N ASN A 72 -4.71 3.75 -10.24
CA ASN A 72 -3.69 4.34 -9.39
C ASN A 72 -2.87 5.40 -10.14
N PHE A 73 -2.43 5.10 -11.37
CA PHE A 73 -1.72 6.08 -12.19
C PHE A 73 -2.55 7.33 -12.46
N ARG A 74 -3.84 7.17 -12.78
CA ARG A 74 -4.73 8.31 -13.02
C ARG A 74 -4.92 9.15 -11.76
N LYS A 75 -5.20 8.52 -10.61
CA LYS A 75 -5.35 9.23 -9.34
C LYS A 75 -4.05 9.98 -8.96
N MET A 76 -2.89 9.32 -9.08
CA MET A 76 -1.58 9.95 -8.86
C MET A 76 -1.38 11.15 -9.77
N MET A 77 -1.59 10.98 -11.08
CA MET A 77 -1.34 12.05 -12.04
C MET A 77 -2.28 13.23 -11.82
N ASN A 78 -3.55 12.98 -11.52
CA ASN A 78 -4.49 14.05 -11.17
C ASN A 78 -4.01 14.82 -9.95
N PHE A 79 -3.63 14.13 -8.88
CA PHE A 79 -3.12 14.75 -7.65
C PHE A 79 -1.85 15.58 -7.89
N GLU A 80 -0.88 15.05 -8.64
CA GLU A 80 0.37 15.76 -8.95
C GLU A 80 0.16 16.96 -9.88
N VAL A 81 -0.77 16.86 -10.83
CA VAL A 81 -1.16 17.96 -11.72
C VAL A 81 -1.92 19.04 -10.95
N GLU A 82 -2.78 18.68 -9.99
CA GLU A 82 -3.45 19.66 -9.11
C GLU A 82 -2.44 20.42 -8.25
N LYS A 83 -1.42 19.72 -7.73
CA LYS A 83 -0.38 20.31 -6.88
C LYS A 83 0.62 21.18 -7.63
N GLN A 84 1.04 20.78 -8.83
CA GLN A 84 2.16 21.43 -9.56
C GLN A 84 1.73 22.12 -10.86
N GLY A 85 0.53 21.84 -11.35
CA GLY A 85 0.00 22.38 -12.60
C GLY A 85 0.91 22.09 -13.79
N ASP A 86 1.20 23.16 -14.55
CA ASP A 86 2.01 23.10 -15.77
C ASP A 86 3.51 22.87 -15.49
N LEU A 87 3.94 23.04 -14.23
CA LEU A 87 5.31 22.86 -13.79
C LEU A 87 5.64 21.40 -13.44
N LEU A 88 4.67 20.49 -13.54
CA LEU A 88 4.89 19.08 -13.25
C LEU A 88 6.08 18.54 -14.04
N ASP A 89 7.08 18.08 -13.29
CA ASP A 89 8.19 17.30 -13.81
C ASP A 89 7.82 15.81 -13.78
N MET A 90 8.15 15.12 -14.86
CA MET A 90 7.95 13.67 -14.97
C MET A 90 9.09 12.90 -14.29
N VAL A 91 10.19 13.57 -13.96
CA VAL A 91 11.31 13.00 -13.21
C VAL A 91 10.85 12.59 -11.81
N GLY A 92 11.26 11.40 -11.37
CA GLY A 92 10.93 10.88 -10.04
C GLY A 92 9.50 10.36 -9.87
N LEU A 93 8.63 10.46 -10.88
CA LEU A 93 7.27 9.91 -10.82
C LEU A 93 7.24 8.41 -10.51
N GLY A 94 8.24 7.64 -10.95
CA GLY A 94 8.33 6.21 -10.61
C GLY A 94 8.47 5.97 -9.10
N LYS A 95 9.29 6.76 -8.40
CA LYS A 95 9.44 6.66 -6.93
C LYS A 95 8.17 7.09 -6.20
N LYS A 96 7.51 8.14 -6.70
CA LYS A 96 6.22 8.59 -6.15
C LYS A 96 5.13 7.54 -6.35
N TYR A 97 5.08 6.93 -7.53
CA TYR A 97 4.15 5.87 -7.87
C TYR A 97 4.24 4.68 -6.91
N GLU A 98 5.46 4.26 -6.58
CA GLU A 98 5.72 3.20 -5.60
C GLU A 98 5.12 3.54 -4.21
N LYS A 99 5.32 4.78 -3.74
CA LYS A 99 4.74 5.25 -2.48
C LYS A 99 3.21 5.28 -2.55
N TYR A 100 2.66 5.84 -3.61
CA TYR A 100 1.22 6.01 -3.82
C TYR A 100 0.44 4.70 -3.95
N CYS A 101 1.05 3.67 -4.55
CA CYS A 101 0.39 2.37 -4.73
C CYS A 101 0.51 1.44 -3.53
N THR A 102 1.24 1.84 -2.49
CA THR A 102 1.36 1.02 -1.29
C THR A 102 -0.02 0.89 -0.64
N SER A 103 -0.44 -0.34 -0.34
CA SER A 103 -1.70 -0.63 0.37
C SER A 103 -1.70 -0.02 1.78
N ILE A 104 -2.80 0.59 2.18
CA ILE A 104 -2.99 1.13 3.54
C ILE A 104 -2.92 0.01 4.58
N HIS A 105 -3.50 -1.15 4.27
CA HIS A 105 -3.45 -2.31 5.14
C HIS A 105 -2.01 -2.77 5.39
N LEU A 106 -1.20 -2.87 4.32
CA LEU A 106 0.20 -3.27 4.42
C LEU A 106 1.02 -2.24 5.21
N LEU A 107 0.77 -0.95 5.00
CA LEU A 107 1.42 0.11 5.78
C LEU A 107 1.11 -0.01 7.27
N PHE A 108 -0.17 -0.19 7.62
CA PHE A 108 -0.59 -0.34 9.01
C PHE A 108 0.02 -1.62 9.62
N SER A 109 -0.01 -2.73 8.89
CA SER A 109 0.64 -3.99 9.29
C SER A 109 2.12 -3.81 9.60
N ASN A 110 2.87 -3.19 8.69
CA ASN A 110 4.32 -3.00 8.85
C ASN A 110 4.66 -2.05 9.99
N TYR A 111 3.85 -1.00 10.20
CA TYR A 111 3.97 -0.12 11.35
C TYR A 111 3.84 -0.91 12.67
N LEU A 112 2.80 -1.74 12.80
CA LEU A 112 2.59 -2.54 14.01
C LEU A 112 3.68 -3.59 14.24
N LYS A 113 4.21 -4.21 13.17
CA LYS A 113 5.36 -5.12 13.28
C LYS A 113 6.60 -4.42 13.83
N ALA A 114 6.92 -3.23 13.30
CA ALA A 114 8.05 -2.45 13.78
C ALA A 114 7.87 -2.01 15.25
N ARG A 115 6.62 -1.67 15.64
CA ARG A 115 6.29 -1.37 17.03
C ARG A 115 6.43 -2.60 17.94
N LEU A 116 5.90 -3.76 17.53
CA LEU A 116 6.03 -5.02 18.27
C LEU A 116 7.50 -5.41 18.47
N GLN A 117 8.32 -5.31 17.42
CA GLN A 117 9.76 -5.52 17.52
C GLN A 117 10.39 -4.61 18.57
N SER A 118 9.99 -3.34 18.61
CA SER A 118 10.53 -2.36 19.56
C SER A 118 10.14 -2.68 21.00
N GLU A 119 8.89 -3.10 21.26
CA GLU A 119 8.45 -3.48 22.61
C GLU A 119 9.16 -4.76 23.10
N ILE A 120 9.28 -5.78 22.24
CA ILE A 120 9.96 -7.04 22.58
C ILE A 120 11.45 -6.81 22.87
N ILE A 121 12.15 -5.99 22.06
CA ILE A 121 13.56 -5.66 22.28
C ILE A 121 13.77 -4.92 23.61
N ARG A 122 12.79 -4.12 24.07
CA ARG A 122 12.88 -3.38 25.33
C ARG A 122 12.70 -4.28 26.55
N ALA A 123 11.81 -5.27 26.46
CA ALA A 123 11.44 -6.09 27.61
C ALA A 123 12.25 -7.39 27.76
N GLU A 124 12.63 -8.04 26.65
CA GLU A 124 13.33 -9.33 26.69
C GLU A 124 14.84 -9.18 26.47
N PRO A 125 15.68 -10.07 27.03
CA PRO A 125 17.10 -10.12 26.68
C PRO A 125 17.24 -10.28 25.16
N LYS A 126 17.96 -9.35 24.53
CA LYS A 126 18.15 -9.17 23.07
C LYS A 126 18.24 -10.44 22.21
N LYS A 127 18.65 -11.58 22.78
CA LYS A 127 18.90 -12.85 22.09
C LYS A 127 17.68 -13.45 21.37
N PHE A 128 16.46 -13.28 21.91
CA PHE A 128 15.28 -13.91 21.30
C PHE A 128 14.51 -12.97 20.36
N ALA A 129 14.68 -11.65 20.49
CA ALA A 129 14.03 -10.66 19.63
C ALA A 129 14.45 -10.80 18.15
N GLU A 130 15.65 -11.30 17.88
CA GLU A 130 16.19 -11.54 16.53
C GLU A 130 15.64 -12.82 15.86
N VAL A 131 14.94 -13.68 16.61
CA VAL A 131 14.37 -14.93 16.07
C VAL A 131 13.19 -14.65 15.14
N LEU A 132 12.46 -13.56 15.37
CA LEU A 132 11.34 -13.15 14.54
C LEU A 132 11.79 -12.21 13.42
N ASP A 133 11.47 -12.58 12.18
CA ASP A 133 11.65 -11.71 11.02
C ASP A 133 10.43 -10.80 10.84
N TYR A 134 10.48 -9.63 11.49
CA TYR A 134 9.45 -8.58 11.39
C TYR A 134 9.38 -7.92 10.01
N GLN A 135 10.37 -8.12 9.14
CA GLN A 135 10.43 -7.51 7.82
C GLN A 135 9.91 -8.43 6.72
N LYS A 136 9.53 -9.67 7.05
CA LYS A 136 9.05 -10.65 6.08
C LYS A 136 7.79 -10.14 5.37
N PRO A 137 7.84 -9.85 4.05
CA PRO A 137 6.74 -9.15 3.37
C PRO A 137 5.42 -9.93 3.29
N LYS A 138 5.51 -11.27 3.29
CA LYS A 138 4.36 -12.17 3.12
C LYS A 138 3.66 -12.56 4.42
N VAL A 139 4.21 -12.18 5.56
CA VAL A 139 3.64 -12.52 6.87
C VAL A 139 2.93 -11.30 7.39
N ASP A 140 1.65 -11.38 7.74
CA ASP A 140 0.92 -10.25 8.31
C ASP A 140 1.26 -10.03 9.80
N PHE A 141 0.86 -8.87 10.33
CA PHE A 141 1.09 -8.53 11.74
C PHE A 141 0.49 -9.54 12.72
N PHE A 142 -0.73 -10.04 12.50
CA PHE A 142 -1.38 -10.96 13.45
C PHE A 142 -0.66 -12.30 13.52
N THR A 143 -0.11 -12.77 12.40
CA THR A 143 0.73 -13.97 12.35
C THR A 143 2.02 -13.76 13.16
N ILE A 144 2.65 -12.59 13.06
CA ILE A 144 3.86 -12.29 13.85
C ILE A 144 3.51 -12.14 15.34
N LEU A 145 2.37 -11.53 15.67
CA LEU A 145 1.89 -11.39 17.04
C LEU A 145 1.61 -12.77 17.67
N ASP A 146 0.91 -13.68 16.98
CA ASP A 146 0.68 -15.04 17.46
C ASP A 146 2.00 -15.80 17.64
N ALA A 147 2.94 -15.66 16.70
CA ALA A 147 4.27 -16.23 16.85
C ALA A 147 5.02 -15.68 18.07
N ALA A 148 4.94 -14.37 18.33
CA ALA A 148 5.54 -13.76 19.51
C ALA A 148 4.91 -14.31 20.81
N ILE A 149 3.58 -14.34 20.91
CA ILE A 149 2.87 -14.88 22.09
C ILE A 149 3.27 -16.33 22.39
N ARG A 150 3.56 -17.14 21.36
CA ARG A 150 4.01 -18.52 21.52
C ARG A 150 5.48 -18.67 21.89
N LEU A 151 6.33 -17.69 21.56
CA LEU A 151 7.77 -17.76 21.70
C LEU A 151 8.30 -17.09 22.97
N PHE A 152 7.63 -16.03 23.42
CA PHE A 152 8.04 -15.26 24.61
C PHE A 152 6.99 -15.40 25.70
N ASP A 153 7.45 -15.56 26.93
CA ASP A 153 6.55 -15.55 28.08
C ASP A 153 6.03 -14.12 28.32
N ASN A 154 4.77 -14.00 28.74
CA ASN A 154 4.19 -12.72 29.17
C ASN A 154 4.21 -11.57 28.12
N VAL A 155 4.15 -11.85 26.82
CA VAL A 155 4.03 -10.82 25.77
C VAL A 155 2.92 -9.82 26.06
N GLU A 156 1.80 -10.29 26.62
CA GLU A 156 0.66 -9.44 27.00
C GLU A 156 1.02 -8.38 28.06
N LEU A 157 1.99 -8.67 28.94
CA LEU A 157 2.49 -7.72 29.94
C LEU A 157 3.52 -6.73 29.36
N ILE A 158 4.14 -7.09 28.24
CA ILE A 158 5.15 -6.27 27.54
C ILE A 158 4.46 -5.22 26.66
N ILE A 159 3.31 -5.56 26.07
CA ILE A 159 2.57 -4.69 25.18
C ILE A 159 1.91 -3.56 26.00
N SER A 160 2.33 -2.32 25.75
CA SER A 160 1.77 -1.13 26.40
C SER A 160 0.28 -0.97 26.08
N GLU A 161 -0.49 -0.32 26.97
CA GLU A 161 -1.92 -0.05 26.75
C GLU A 161 -2.17 0.69 25.42
N ASP A 162 -1.37 1.72 25.14
CA ASP A 162 -1.43 2.45 23.86
C ASP A 162 -1.23 1.53 22.64
N PHE A 163 -0.37 0.50 22.76
CA PHE A 163 -0.15 -0.44 21.67
C PHE A 163 -1.30 -1.43 21.54
N GLN A 164 -1.88 -1.88 22.65
CA GLN A 164 -3.10 -2.70 22.63
C GLN A 164 -4.24 -1.97 21.90
N GLN A 165 -4.42 -0.67 22.14
CA GLN A 165 -5.40 0.15 21.43
C GLN A 165 -5.13 0.18 19.91
N GLU A 166 -3.86 0.32 19.48
CA GLU A 166 -3.49 0.28 18.07
C GLU A 166 -3.73 -1.10 17.42
N ILE A 167 -3.48 -2.18 18.15
CA ILE A 167 -3.77 -3.55 17.70
C ILE A 167 -5.27 -3.71 17.45
N GLU A 168 -6.11 -3.25 18.38
CA GLU A 168 -7.56 -3.33 18.25
C GLU A 168 -8.09 -2.43 17.12
N MET A 169 -7.53 -1.23 16.92
CA MET A 169 -7.86 -0.39 15.76
C MET A 169 -7.53 -1.10 14.44
N TYR A 170 -6.39 -1.79 14.35
CA TYR A 170 -6.04 -2.55 13.16
C TYR A 170 -6.90 -3.80 12.97
N ARG A 171 -7.30 -4.46 14.06
CA ARG A 171 -8.27 -5.57 14.02
C ARG A 171 -9.60 -5.09 13.45
N LEU A 172 -10.11 -3.95 13.92
CA LEU A 172 -11.32 -3.33 13.40
C LEU A 172 -11.16 -2.95 11.93
N TYR A 173 -10.04 -2.32 11.53
CA TYR A 173 -9.75 -2.01 10.13
C TYR A 173 -9.86 -3.25 9.24
N CYS A 174 -9.22 -4.35 9.65
CA CYS A 174 -9.24 -5.60 8.90
C CYS A 174 -10.65 -6.20 8.81
N ALA A 175 -11.47 -6.04 9.86
CA ALA A 175 -12.86 -6.49 9.84
C ALA A 175 -13.72 -5.66 8.86
N LEU A 176 -13.57 -4.33 8.86
CA LEU A 176 -14.32 -3.40 8.00
C LEU A 176 -14.02 -3.53 6.51
N TYR A 177 -12.84 -4.06 6.17
CA TYR A 177 -12.35 -4.26 4.80
C TYR A 177 -12.07 -5.73 4.47
N ARG A 178 -12.65 -6.67 5.22
CA ARG A 178 -12.36 -8.10 5.07
C ARG A 178 -12.54 -8.59 3.64
N ALA A 179 -13.61 -8.15 2.98
CA ALA A 179 -13.90 -8.57 1.60
C ALA A 179 -12.82 -8.06 0.64
N GLU A 180 -12.48 -6.78 0.73
CA GLU A 180 -11.52 -6.09 -0.13
C GLU A 180 -10.09 -6.62 0.08
N LEU A 181 -9.73 -7.00 1.31
CA LEU A 181 -8.41 -7.56 1.64
C LEU A 181 -8.25 -9.02 1.18
N GLN A 182 -9.35 -9.76 1.05
CA GLN A 182 -9.33 -11.15 0.59
C GLN A 182 -9.58 -11.27 -0.92
N ALA A 183 -10.06 -10.19 -1.55
CA ALA A 183 -10.33 -10.16 -2.97
C ALA A 183 -9.04 -10.22 -3.80
N ARG A 184 -9.10 -10.94 -4.91
CA ARG A 184 -8.00 -11.01 -5.90
C ARG A 184 -8.06 -9.89 -6.94
N ASP A 185 -8.95 -8.93 -6.76
CA ASP A 185 -9.26 -7.88 -7.74
C ASP A 185 -8.58 -6.53 -7.43
N TYR A 186 -7.68 -6.50 -6.45
CA TYR A 186 -6.98 -5.29 -6.02
C TYR A 186 -7.94 -4.15 -5.60
N SER A 187 -9.11 -4.49 -5.04
CA SER A 187 -10.07 -3.53 -4.50
C SER A 187 -9.59 -2.84 -3.21
N PHE A 188 -8.49 -3.29 -2.62
CA PHE A 188 -7.93 -2.68 -1.41
C PHE A 188 -7.52 -1.20 -1.62
N PRO A 189 -7.64 -0.38 -0.56
CA PRO A 189 -7.24 1.03 -0.60
C PRO A 189 -5.71 1.20 -0.53
N THR A 190 -5.23 2.23 -1.20
CA THR A 190 -3.82 2.60 -1.32
C THR A 190 -3.54 3.98 -0.73
N VAL A 191 -2.26 4.36 -0.63
CA VAL A 191 -1.86 5.71 -0.19
C VAL A 191 -2.49 6.80 -1.05
N ILE A 192 -2.58 6.63 -2.36
CA ILE A 192 -3.21 7.65 -3.22
C ILE A 192 -4.70 7.81 -2.91
N ASP A 193 -5.37 6.73 -2.52
CA ASP A 193 -6.78 6.77 -2.11
C ASP A 193 -6.97 7.51 -0.77
N TRP A 194 -5.96 7.48 0.11
CA TRP A 194 -5.98 8.26 1.35
C TRP A 194 -5.77 9.75 1.09
N ILE A 195 -4.72 10.11 0.34
CA ILE A 195 -4.35 11.54 0.15
C ILE A 195 -5.35 12.31 -0.72
N ASN A 196 -6.06 11.62 -1.62
CA ASN A 196 -7.11 12.24 -2.42
C ASN A 196 -8.49 12.25 -1.73
N GLY A 197 -8.56 11.82 -0.47
CA GLY A 197 -9.78 11.80 0.35
C GLY A 197 -10.67 10.58 0.17
N THR A 198 -10.59 9.85 -0.95
CA THR A 198 -11.59 8.81 -1.27
C THR A 198 -11.68 7.68 -0.25
N HIS A 199 -10.54 7.20 0.27
CA HIS A 199 -10.53 6.19 1.34
C HIS A 199 -10.68 6.82 2.73
N TYR A 200 -10.18 8.05 2.95
CA TYR A 200 -10.34 8.75 4.21
C TYR A 200 -11.83 8.94 4.55
N GLU A 201 -12.61 9.44 3.60
CA GLU A 201 -14.05 9.64 3.73
C GLU A 201 -14.79 8.31 3.91
N ALA A 202 -14.51 7.32 3.05
CA ALA A 202 -15.16 6.01 3.11
C ALA A 202 -14.88 5.25 4.43
N LEU A 203 -13.67 5.36 4.98
CA LEU A 203 -13.36 4.78 6.28
C LEU A 203 -14.11 5.53 7.39
N GLY A 204 -14.15 6.86 7.34
CA GLY A 204 -14.92 7.67 8.29
C GLY A 204 -16.39 7.28 8.34
N GLU A 205 -17.02 7.07 7.18
CA GLU A 205 -18.41 6.59 7.09
C GLU A 205 -18.58 5.19 7.68
N LYS A 206 -17.72 4.23 7.31
CA LYS A 206 -17.77 2.86 7.87
C LYS A 206 -17.60 2.87 9.39
N LEU A 207 -16.72 3.71 9.91
CA LEU A 207 -16.48 3.84 11.36
C LEU A 207 -17.67 4.50 12.08
N ALA A 208 -18.25 5.56 11.51
CA ALA A 208 -19.45 6.19 12.05
C ALA A 208 -20.63 5.21 12.10
N GLN A 209 -20.79 4.37 11.07
CA GLN A 209 -21.79 3.30 11.06
C GLN A 209 -21.51 2.21 12.10
N HIS A 210 -20.24 1.88 12.34
CA HIS A 210 -19.85 0.84 13.30
C HIS A 210 -20.08 1.27 14.76
N PHE A 211 -19.71 2.52 15.10
CA PHE A 211 -19.75 2.98 16.49
C PHE A 211 -21.01 3.79 16.85
N GLY A 212 -21.75 4.30 15.87
CA GLY A 212 -22.92 5.16 16.07
C GLY A 212 -22.58 6.62 16.43
N ASP A 213 -23.62 7.40 16.70
CA ASP A 213 -23.50 8.83 17.03
C ASP A 213 -22.78 9.03 18.38
N GLY A 214 -21.69 9.80 18.36
CA GLY A 214 -20.94 10.21 19.57
C GLY A 214 -19.55 9.58 19.75
N ALA A 215 -19.15 8.61 18.92
CA ALA A 215 -17.84 7.97 19.00
C ALA A 215 -16.71 8.77 18.32
N HIS A 216 -16.62 10.07 18.61
CA HIS A 216 -15.62 10.94 17.96
C HIS A 216 -14.18 10.58 18.32
N GLU A 217 -13.93 10.10 19.54
CA GLU A 217 -12.58 9.82 20.02
C GLU A 217 -11.96 8.56 19.36
N PRO A 218 -12.61 7.38 19.34
CA PRO A 218 -12.04 6.19 18.69
C PRO A 218 -11.83 6.40 17.19
N ILE A 219 -12.78 7.05 16.52
CA ILE A 219 -12.69 7.40 15.10
C ILE A 219 -11.50 8.35 14.89
N GLY A 220 -11.41 9.42 15.68
CA GLY A 220 -10.32 10.38 15.61
C GLY A 220 -8.95 9.73 15.78
N LYS A 221 -8.78 8.86 16.79
CA LYS A 221 -7.53 8.13 17.04
C LYS A 221 -7.14 7.24 15.86
N MET A 222 -8.08 6.50 15.29
CA MET A 222 -7.82 5.62 14.16
C MET A 222 -7.43 6.40 12.90
N MET A 223 -8.18 7.45 12.58
CA MET A 223 -7.90 8.31 11.43
C MET A 223 -6.53 8.99 11.57
N GLN A 224 -6.21 9.53 12.75
CA GLN A 224 -4.90 10.15 13.03
C GLN A 224 -3.75 9.14 12.94
N THR A 225 -3.95 7.92 13.43
CA THR A 225 -2.94 6.85 13.36
C THR A 225 -2.61 6.49 11.93
N ILE A 226 -3.63 6.21 11.10
CA ILE A 226 -3.42 5.91 9.67
C ILE A 226 -2.80 7.12 8.96
N ASN A 227 -3.26 8.34 9.27
CA ASN A 227 -2.71 9.55 8.69
C ASN A 227 -1.20 9.68 8.96
N ARG A 228 -0.78 9.50 10.22
CA ARG A 228 0.64 9.52 10.60
C ARG A 228 1.46 8.49 9.83
N ILE A 229 0.95 7.25 9.71
CA ILE A 229 1.64 6.17 8.99
C ILE A 229 1.76 6.50 7.50
N VAL A 230 0.71 7.03 6.88
CA VAL A 230 0.70 7.46 5.47
C VAL A 230 1.70 8.58 5.22
N PHE A 231 1.69 9.64 6.03
CA PHE A 231 2.61 10.76 5.87
C PHE A 231 4.07 10.35 6.11
N HIS A 232 4.33 9.49 7.09
CA HIS A 232 5.66 8.91 7.29
C HIS A 232 6.13 8.14 6.05
N LYS A 233 5.27 7.35 5.39
CA LYS A 233 5.63 6.68 4.12
C LYS A 233 5.97 7.67 3.01
N LEU A 234 5.22 8.77 2.90
CA LEU A 234 5.45 9.80 1.89
C LEU A 234 6.80 10.51 2.11
N GLU A 235 7.15 10.78 3.37
CA GLU A 235 8.39 11.46 3.78
C GLU A 235 9.62 10.55 3.75
N SER A 236 9.46 9.25 4.04
CA SER A 236 10.56 8.29 4.03
C SER A 236 11.22 8.22 2.64
N VAL A 237 12.51 8.56 2.58
CA VAL A 237 13.37 8.65 1.38
C VAL A 237 13.10 9.87 0.48
N SER A 238 13.76 10.97 0.86
CA SER A 238 14.51 11.85 -0.05
C SER A 238 15.90 11.24 -0.25
#